data_AF-K8EWZ1-F1
#
_entry.id   AF-K8EWZ1-F1
#
_cell.length_a   1.000
_cell.length_b   1.000
_cell.length_c   1.000
_cell.angle_alpha   90.00
_cell.angle_beta   90.00
_cell.angle_gamma   90.00
#
_symmetry.space_group_name_H-M   'P 1'
#
loop_
_entity.id
_entity.type
_entity.pdbx_description
1 polymer ?
#
loop_
_entity_poly.entity_id
_entity_poly.type
_entity_poly.pdbx_seq_one_letter_code
_entity_poly.pdbx_strand_id
1 'polypeptide(L)'
;MTDQGGGGGQNNMQTMTPEQREQAFAMANQEMEYRVDLFNKLVHSCYEKCIDKRFKDGDLNVGETACVDRCSSKYWQSVGIVGQLLGANQQQQQQP
;
A
#
# COMPACT_ATOMS: atom_id res chain seq x y z
N MET A 1 -46.66 3.04 24.84
CA MET A 1 -45.21 3.33 24.73
C MET A 1 -44.94 3.61 23.28
N THR A 2 -45.20 4.84 22.90
CA THR A 2 -44.97 5.39 21.57
C THR A 2 -43.48 5.64 21.36
N ASP A 3 -43.03 5.29 20.16
CA ASP A 3 -42.24 6.14 19.27
C ASP A 3 -40.70 6.13 19.33
N GLN A 4 -40.15 6.25 18.11
CA GLN A 4 -38.78 6.54 17.66
C GLN A 4 -37.73 5.43 17.78
N GLY A 5 -36.99 5.07 16.73
CA GLY A 5 -36.61 5.85 15.56
C GLY A 5 -35.09 5.85 15.43
N GLY A 6 -34.56 5.60 14.24
CA GLY A 6 -33.12 5.64 13.92
C GLY A 6 -32.73 4.41 13.12
N GLY A 7 -32.65 4.43 11.81
CA GLY A 7 -32.09 5.48 10.97
C GLY A 7 -31.07 4.77 10.10
N GLY A 8 -31.39 4.62 8.81
CA GLY A 8 -30.61 3.82 7.88
C GLY A 8 -29.16 4.28 7.83
N GLY A 9 -28.23 3.32 7.89
CA GLY A 9 -26.86 3.52 7.47
C GLY A 9 -26.87 3.92 6.00
N GLN A 10 -26.80 5.22 5.75
CA GLN A 10 -26.73 5.79 4.41
C GLN A 10 -25.46 5.26 3.74
N ASN A 11 -25.64 4.47 2.68
CA ASN A 11 -24.56 4.10 1.79
C ASN A 11 -24.11 5.35 1.05
N ASN A 12 -23.08 6.02 1.58
CA ASN A 12 -22.52 7.29 1.08
C ASN A 12 -22.06 7.24 -0.40
N MET A 13 -22.01 6.05 -1.01
CA MET A 13 -21.71 5.84 -2.43
C MET A 13 -22.90 6.15 -3.37
N GLN A 14 -24.14 6.14 -2.87
CA GLN A 14 -25.35 6.35 -3.67
C GLN A 14 -25.64 7.83 -3.94
N THR A 15 -24.97 8.74 -3.22
CA THR A 15 -25.16 10.19 -3.33
C THR A 15 -24.14 10.86 -4.27
N MET A 16 -23.17 10.11 -4.82
CA MET A 16 -22.21 10.62 -5.79
C MET A 16 -22.84 10.75 -7.18
N THR A 17 -22.47 11.80 -7.91
CA THR A 17 -22.76 11.90 -9.35
C THR A 17 -22.10 10.75 -10.11
N PRO A 18 -22.62 10.37 -11.29
CA PRO A 18 -21.99 9.35 -12.12
C PRO A 18 -20.52 9.63 -12.40
N GLU A 19 -20.14 10.89 -12.67
CA GLU A 19 -18.75 11.28 -12.91
C GLU A 19 -17.88 11.11 -11.65
N GLN A 20 -18.37 11.53 -10.48
CA GLN A 20 -17.64 11.37 -9.21
C GLN A 20 -17.42 9.89 -8.86
N ARG A 21 -18.40 9.03 -9.15
CA ARG A 21 -18.29 7.59 -8.91
C ARG A 21 -17.26 6.94 -9.82
N GLU A 22 -17.23 7.31 -11.09
CA GLU A 22 -16.21 6.84 -12.04
C GLU A 22 -14.81 7.26 -11.60
N GLN A 23 -14.63 8.52 -11.21
CA GLN A 23 -13.36 9.02 -10.67
C GLN A 23 -12.94 8.27 -9.40
N ALA A 24 -13.87 8.02 -8.47
CA ALA A 24 -13.59 7.27 -7.26
C ALA A 24 -13.10 5.84 -7.56
N PHE A 25 -13.72 5.15 -8.52
CA PHE A 25 -13.27 3.83 -8.95
C PHE A 25 -11.92 3.88 -9.67
N ALA A 26 -11.69 4.89 -10.52
CA ALA A 26 -10.40 5.07 -11.18
C ALA A 26 -9.26 5.26 -10.17
N MET A 27 -9.47 6.10 -9.14
CA MET A 27 -8.50 6.29 -8.06
C MET A 27 -8.27 4.99 -7.26
N ALA A 28 -9.34 4.27 -6.91
CA ALA A 28 -9.24 3.01 -6.18
C ALA A 28 -8.47 1.94 -6.97
N ASN A 29 -8.69 1.85 -8.29
CA ASN A 29 -7.94 0.93 -9.15
C ASN A 29 -6.46 1.29 -9.20
N GLN A 30 -6.13 2.58 -9.34
CA GLN A 30 -4.74 3.04 -9.34
C GLN A 30 -4.04 2.74 -8.01
N GLU A 31 -4.71 2.91 -6.87
CA GLU A 31 -4.16 2.52 -5.57
C GLU A 31 -3.89 1.02 -5.48
N MET A 32 -4.79 0.20 -6.03
CA MET A 32 -4.62 -1.26 -6.06
C MET A 32 -3.41 -1.67 -6.91
N GLU A 33 -3.30 -1.13 -8.13
CA GLU A 33 -2.16 -1.37 -9.03
C GLU A 33 -0.83 -0.97 -8.38
N TYR A 34 -0.80 0.18 -7.71
CA TYR A 34 0.37 0.64 -6.97
C TYR A 34 0.76 -0.33 -5.84
N ARG A 35 -0.22 -0.82 -5.07
CA ARG A 35 0.04 -1.80 -4.00
C ARG A 35 0.63 -3.10 -4.54
N VAL A 36 0.13 -3.57 -5.69
CA VAL A 36 0.64 -4.78 -6.35
C VAL A 36 2.09 -4.58 -6.81
N ASP A 37 2.39 -3.46 -7.46
CA ASP A 37 3.75 -3.13 -7.91
C ASP A 37 4.73 -3.05 -6.72
N LEU A 38 4.34 -2.38 -5.64
CA LEU A 38 5.16 -2.31 -4.43
C LEU A 38 5.41 -3.68 -3.81
N PHE A 39 4.41 -4.55 -3.76
CA PHE A 39 4.55 -5.90 -3.23
C PHE A 39 5.54 -6.72 -4.07
N ASN A 40 5.43 -6.66 -5.40
CA ASN A 40 6.37 -7.37 -6.28
C ASN A 40 7.81 -6.86 -6.10
N LYS A 41 8.01 -5.55 -5.99
CA LYS A 41 9.32 -4.93 -5.72
C LYS A 41 9.87 -5.29 -4.34
N LEU A 42 9.02 -5.36 -3.31
CA LEU A 42 9.38 -5.82 -1.98
C LEU A 42 9.91 -7.25 -2.02
N VAL A 43 9.13 -8.17 -2.59
CA VAL A 43 9.48 -9.59 -2.67
C VAL A 43 10.80 -9.76 -3.42
N HIS A 44 10.93 -9.14 -4.59
CA HIS A 44 12.16 -9.20 -5.38
C HIS A 44 13.37 -8.61 -4.63
N SER A 45 13.21 -7.45 -3.99
CA SER A 45 14.30 -6.83 -3.25
C SER A 45 14.76 -7.67 -2.06
N CYS A 46 13.84 -8.28 -1.32
CA CYS A 46 14.21 -9.10 -0.16
C CYS A 46 14.79 -10.45 -0.58
N TYR A 47 14.31 -11.02 -1.68
CA TYR A 47 14.91 -12.21 -2.26
C TYR A 47 16.39 -11.99 -2.62
N GLU A 48 16.72 -10.97 -3.42
CA GLU A 48 18.10 -10.68 -3.80
C GLU A 48 19.02 -10.34 -2.62
N LYS A 49 18.46 -9.80 -1.52
CA LYS A 49 19.24 -9.41 -0.33
C LYS A 49 19.46 -10.55 0.66
N CYS A 50 18.48 -11.45 0.78
CA CYS A 50 18.44 -12.39 1.89
C CYS A 50 18.67 -13.84 1.49
N ILE A 51 18.45 -14.22 0.22
CA ILE A 51 18.51 -15.62 -0.20
C ILE A 51 19.81 -15.90 -0.95
N ASP A 52 20.54 -16.94 -0.54
CA ASP A 52 21.80 -17.34 -1.19
C ASP A 52 21.52 -18.04 -2.55
N LYS A 53 22.19 -17.59 -3.61
CA LYS A 53 22.09 -18.14 -4.98
C LYS A 53 22.60 -19.58 -5.10
N ARG A 54 23.27 -20.11 -4.07
CA ARG A 54 23.72 -21.51 -4.01
C ARG A 54 22.60 -22.49 -3.65
N PHE A 55 21.45 -22.01 -3.17
CA PHE A 55 20.23 -22.79 -2.86
C PHE A 55 20.51 -24.18 -2.30
N LYS A 56 20.95 -24.24 -1.05
CA LYS A 56 21.35 -25.49 -0.40
C LYS A 56 20.17 -26.39 -0.04
N ASP A 57 19.04 -25.79 0.29
CA ASP A 57 17.78 -26.43 0.68
C ASP A 57 16.59 -25.69 0.05
N GLY A 58 15.42 -26.34 0.00
CA GLY A 58 14.18 -25.74 -0.54
C GLY A 58 13.44 -24.83 0.44
N ASP A 59 13.80 -24.90 1.72
CA ASP A 59 13.22 -24.10 2.81
C ASP A 59 14.18 -23.01 3.25
N LEU A 60 13.60 -21.92 3.79
CA LEU A 60 14.40 -20.85 4.38
C LEU A 60 15.06 -21.32 5.67
N ASN A 61 16.37 -21.10 5.80
CA ASN A 61 17.04 -21.29 7.06
C ASN A 61 16.73 -20.14 8.04
N VAL A 62 17.04 -20.33 9.33
CA VAL A 62 16.75 -19.34 10.40
C VAL A 62 17.34 -17.96 10.10
N GLY A 63 18.51 -17.90 9.46
CA GLY A 63 19.15 -16.65 9.06
C GLY A 63 18.41 -15.95 7.91
N GLU A 64 17.95 -16.71 6.92
CA GLU A 64 17.17 -16.21 5.79
C GLU A 64 15.80 -15.69 6.26
N THR A 65 15.08 -16.43 7.10
CA THR A 65 13.81 -15.99 7.70
C THR A 65 13.99 -14.68 8.47
N ALA A 66 14.97 -14.62 9.37
CA ALA A 66 15.25 -13.41 10.14
C ALA A 66 15.69 -12.22 9.27
N CYS A 67 16.39 -12.49 8.16
CA CYS A 67 16.75 -11.46 7.18
C CYS A 67 15.51 -10.91 6.46
N VAL A 68 14.63 -11.78 5.96
CA VAL A 68 13.40 -11.40 5.23
C VAL A 68 12.50 -10.51 6.11
N ASP A 69 12.32 -10.85 7.38
CA ASP A 69 11.56 -10.03 8.33
C ASP A 69 12.15 -8.62 8.49
N ARG A 70 13.48 -8.53 8.68
CA ARG A 70 14.17 -7.23 8.79
C ARG A 70 14.14 -6.47 7.48
N CYS A 71 14.27 -7.15 6.34
CA CYS A 71 14.24 -6.54 5.03
C CYS A 71 12.88 -5.91 4.75
N SER A 72 11.79 -6.63 5.01
CA SER A 72 10.44 -6.12 4.80
C SER A 72 10.14 -4.89 5.66
N SER A 73 10.54 -4.92 6.93
CA SER A 73 10.45 -3.75 7.82
C SER A 73 11.18 -2.52 7.26
N LYS A 74 12.43 -2.69 6.83
CA LYS A 74 13.24 -1.60 6.25
C LYS A 74 12.70 -1.09 4.91
N TYR A 75 12.17 -1.98 4.09
CA TYR A 75 11.58 -1.62 2.80
C TYR A 75 10.38 -0.69 2.99
N TRP A 76 9.45 -1.06 3.88
CA TRP A 76 8.28 -0.22 4.18
C TRP A 76 8.64 1.11 4.84
N GLN A 77 9.64 1.11 5.71
CA GLN A 77 10.20 2.36 6.24
C GLN A 77 10.73 3.27 5.12
N SER A 78 11.45 2.69 4.16
CA SER A 78 12.00 3.43 3.01
C SER A 78 10.88 3.98 2.11
N VAL A 79 9.87 3.18 1.80
CA VAL A 79 8.67 3.62 1.05
C VAL A 79 7.99 4.79 1.77
N GLY A 80 7.82 4.71 3.09
CA GLY A 80 7.22 5.77 3.89
C GLY A 80 8.00 7.09 3.85
N ILE A 81 9.32 7.04 4.06
CA ILE A 81 10.20 8.23 4.02
C ILE A 81 10.17 8.87 2.63
N VAL A 82 10.32 8.08 1.57
CA VAL A 82 10.28 8.59 0.19
C VAL A 82 8.92 9.21 -0.12
N GLY A 83 7.82 8.57 0.31
CA GLY A 83 6.47 9.11 0.16
C GLY A 83 6.30 10.47 0.85
N GLN A 84 6.83 10.63 2.07
CA GLN A 84 6.80 11.91 2.79
C GLN A 84 7.59 13.00 2.05
N LEU A 85 8.79 12.68 1.55
CA LEU A 85 9.62 13.63 0.80
C LEU A 85 8.94 14.08 -0.50
N LEU A 86 8.39 13.15 -1.27
CA LEU A 86 7.69 13.48 -2.52
C LEU A 86 6.43 14.29 -2.24
N GLY A 87 5.64 13.93 -1.23
CA GLY A 87 4.46 14.69 -0.82
C GLY A 87 4.78 16.11 -0.34
N ALA A 88 5.87 16.28 0.42
CA ALA A 88 6.32 17.60 0.87
C ALA A 88 6.79 18.47 -0.31
N ASN A 89 7.47 17.89 -1.30
CA ASN A 89 7.95 18.61 -2.49
C ASN A 89 6.80 19.05 -3.41
N GLN A 90 5.67 18.33 -3.46
CA GLN A 90 4.51 18.74 -4.27
C GLN A 90 3.86 20.03 -3.76
N GLN A 91 3.86 20.26 -2.44
CA GLN A 91 3.30 21.48 -1.84
C GLN A 91 4.12 22.73 -2.17
N GLN A 92 5.43 22.58 -2.38
CA GLN A 92 6.33 23.70 -2.71
C GLN A 92 6.24 24.14 -4.18
N GLN A 93 5.73 23.29 -5.08
CA GLN A 93 5.59 23.60 -6.51
C GLN A 93 4.24 24.21 -6.88
N GLN A 94 3.28 24.30 -5.95
CA GLN A 94 1.94 24.89 -6.16
C GLN A 94 1.82 26.33 -5.65
N GLN A 95 2.93 26.98 -5.29
CA GLN A 95 2.93 28.37 -4.85
C GLN A 95 3.33 29.28 -6.01
N PRO A 96 2.48 30.26 -6.43
CA PRO A 96 2.90 31.30 -7.37
C PRO A 96 3.93 32.25 -6.75
#